data_AF-A0ABD2XUT6-F1
#
_entry.id   AF-A0ABD2XUT6-F1
#
_cell.length_a   1.000
_cell.length_b   1.000
_cell.length_c   1.000
_cell.angle_alpha   90.00
_cell.angle_beta   90.00
_cell.angle_gamma   90.00
#
_symmetry.space_group_name_H-M   'P 1'
#
loop_
_entity.id
_entity.type
_entity.pdbx_description
1 polymer ?
#
loop_
_entity_poly.entity_id
_entity_poly.type
_entity_poly.pdbx_seq_one_letter_code
_entity_poly.pdbx_strand_id
1 'polypeptide(L)'
;MVGQGRRKIEIKKIEKKKSLLVTFSKRRASLFKKVEILSKLSGANIAIIVQSPGGKIFAAGAGAPINSILERYLAAATSSSNSSGSSISNVDEDFENSKRIVEFVENNDKDIEDWIEEYMGAMEDLENIMNC
;
A
#
# COMPACT_ATOMS: atom_id res chain seq x y z
N MET A 1 30.67 1.76 -13.02
CA MET A 1 29.49 1.66 -13.90
C MET A 1 28.44 2.66 -13.44
N VAL A 2 27.99 3.58 -14.30
CA VAL A 2 26.89 4.49 -14.00
C VAL A 2 25.61 3.83 -14.49
N GLY A 3 24.69 3.51 -13.58
CA GLY A 3 23.40 2.93 -13.94
C GLY A 3 22.60 3.86 -14.85
N GLN A 4 21.81 3.29 -15.76
CA GLN A 4 20.84 4.06 -16.54
C GLN A 4 19.85 4.69 -15.55
N GLY A 5 19.86 6.02 -15.42
CA GLY A 5 19.09 6.77 -14.42
C GLY A 5 17.56 6.62 -14.55
N ARG A 6 16.80 7.46 -13.84
CA ARG A 6 15.34 7.39 -13.84
C ARG A 6 14.78 7.55 -15.26
N ARG A 7 14.09 6.51 -15.76
CA ARG A 7 13.39 6.53 -17.05
C ARG A 7 11.90 6.80 -16.88
N LYS A 8 11.32 7.50 -17.85
CA LYS A 8 9.86 7.62 -17.98
C LYS A 8 9.29 6.25 -18.35
N ILE A 9 8.21 5.87 -17.68
CA ILE A 9 7.43 4.66 -17.97
C ILE A 9 5.96 5.05 -18.17
N GLU A 10 5.22 4.27 -18.95
CA GLU A 10 3.79 4.47 -19.14
C GLU A 10 3.00 4.13 -17.86
N ILE A 11 1.88 4.81 -17.62
CA ILE A 11 0.97 4.51 -16.51
C ILE A 11 0.01 3.39 -16.96
N LYS A 12 0.55 2.19 -17.02
CA LYS A 12 -0.18 0.94 -17.29
C LYS A 12 0.39 -0.19 -16.43
N LYS A 13 -0.25 -1.37 -16.45
CA LYS A 13 0.25 -2.54 -15.72
C LYS A 13 1.67 -2.89 -16.20
N ILE A 14 2.58 -3.12 -15.26
CA ILE A 14 3.94 -3.57 -15.55
C ILE A 14 3.90 -5.08 -15.71
N GLU A 15 4.12 -5.56 -16.93
CA GLU A 15 4.02 -7.00 -17.24
C GLU A 15 5.21 -7.81 -16.69
N LYS A 16 6.42 -7.22 -16.70
CA LYS A 16 7.61 -7.89 -16.17
C LYS A 16 7.52 -7.98 -14.64
N LYS A 17 7.27 -9.18 -14.11
CA LYS A 17 7.09 -9.45 -12.66
C LYS A 17 8.17 -8.82 -11.78
N LYS A 18 9.46 -8.96 -12.13
CA LYS A 18 10.57 -8.35 -11.37
C LYS A 18 10.47 -6.82 -11.32
N SER A 19 10.22 -6.20 -12.47
CA SER A 19 10.02 -4.75 -12.55
C SER A 19 8.77 -4.30 -11.80
N LEU A 20 7.71 -5.12 -11.79
CA LEU A 20 6.48 -4.86 -11.04
C LEU A 20 6.74 -4.88 -9.53
N LEU A 21 7.41 -5.91 -9.01
CA LEU A 21 7.73 -6.03 -7.58
C LEU A 21 8.65 -4.89 -7.10
N VAL A 22 9.76 -4.64 -7.80
CA VAL A 22 10.67 -3.52 -7.49
C VAL A 22 9.94 -2.18 -7.56
N THR A 23 9.07 -1.97 -8.55
CA THR A 23 8.30 -0.74 -8.67
C THR A 23 7.27 -0.62 -7.55
N PHE A 24 6.57 -1.70 -7.19
CA PHE A 24 5.64 -1.74 -6.08
C PHE A 24 6.34 -1.32 -4.79
N SER A 25 7.44 -1.98 -4.44
CA SER A 25 8.18 -1.73 -3.20
C SER A 25 8.69 -0.28 -3.12
N LYS A 26 9.25 0.25 -4.22
CA LYS A 26 9.69 1.66 -4.28
C LYS A 26 8.52 2.65 -4.23
N ARG A 27 7.44 2.41 -4.96
CA ARG A 27 6.27 3.32 -5.00
C ARG A 27 5.54 3.32 -3.65
N ARG A 28 5.29 2.15 -3.07
CA ARG A 28 4.70 1.98 -1.72
C ARG A 28 5.47 2.78 -0.68
N ALA A 29 6.79 2.57 -0.59
CA ALA A 29 7.63 3.30 0.35
C ALA A 29 7.59 4.82 0.12
N SER A 30 7.64 5.27 -1.14
CA SER A 30 7.55 6.71 -1.46
C SER A 30 6.19 7.31 -1.15
N LEU A 31 5.11 6.53 -1.31
CA LEU A 31 3.75 6.94 -1.04
C LEU A 31 3.52 7.08 0.47
N PHE A 32 3.98 6.12 1.26
CA PHE A 32 3.86 6.16 2.73
C PHE A 32 4.59 7.38 3.31
N LYS A 33 5.78 7.70 2.82
CA LYS A 33 6.48 8.94 3.19
C LYS A 33 5.70 10.21 2.83
N LYS A 34 5.03 10.22 1.68
CA LYS A 34 4.19 11.37 1.25
C LYS A 34 2.97 11.56 2.16
N VAL A 35 2.38 10.48 2.67
CA VAL A 35 1.24 10.55 3.60
C VAL A 35 1.61 11.31 4.85
N GLU A 36 2.75 10.97 5.45
CA GLU A 36 3.23 11.61 6.67
C GLU A 36 3.47 13.12 6.46
N ILE A 37 4.12 13.48 5.35
CA ILE A 37 4.36 14.88 4.99
C ILE A 37 3.04 15.60 4.73
N LEU A 38 2.13 15.00 3.97
CA LEU A 38 0.86 15.62 3.59
C LEU A 38 -0.04 15.86 4.81
N SER A 39 -0.14 14.88 5.71
CA SER A 39 -0.87 15.01 6.97
C SER A 39 -0.31 16.14 7.84
N LYS A 40 1.03 16.22 7.98
CA LYS A 40 1.67 17.32 8.73
C LYS A 40 1.40 18.70 8.12
N LEU A 41 1.41 18.83 6.80
CA LEU A 41 1.17 20.11 6.11
C LEU A 41 -0.29 20.56 6.16
N SER A 42 -1.21 19.60 6.10
CA SER A 42 -2.65 19.90 6.00
C SER A 42 -3.39 19.82 7.34
N GLY A 43 -2.81 19.16 8.35
CA GLY A 43 -3.52 18.77 9.56
C GLY A 43 -4.57 17.67 9.33
N ALA A 44 -4.62 17.06 8.15
CA ALA A 44 -5.61 16.04 7.83
C ALA A 44 -5.22 14.66 8.39
N ASN A 45 -6.23 13.90 8.82
CA ASN A 45 -6.09 12.47 9.11
C ASN A 45 -6.12 11.68 7.81
N ILE A 46 -5.08 10.90 7.54
CA ILE A 46 -4.92 10.17 6.28
C ILE A 46 -4.58 8.72 6.59
N ALA A 47 -5.27 7.77 5.95
CA ALA A 47 -4.92 6.36 5.93
C ALA A 47 -4.77 5.89 4.48
N ILE A 48 -3.73 5.10 4.20
CA ILE A 48 -3.52 4.44 2.92
C ILE A 48 -3.33 2.95 3.17
N ILE A 49 -4.04 2.14 2.39
CA ILE A 49 -3.92 0.69 2.36
C ILE A 49 -3.53 0.29 0.94
N VAL A 50 -2.56 -0.61 0.80
CA VAL A 50 -2.07 -1.11 -0.49
C VAL A 50 -1.87 -2.61 -0.42
N GLN A 51 -2.43 -3.34 -1.39
CA GLN A 51 -2.16 -4.76 -1.59
C GLN A 51 -1.03 -4.96 -2.60
N SER A 52 -0.06 -5.80 -2.26
CA SER A 52 0.99 -6.22 -3.19
C SER A 52 0.45 -7.15 -4.28
N PRO A 53 1.18 -7.28 -5.41
CA PRO A 53 0.87 -8.32 -6.40
C PRO A 53 0.85 -9.74 -5.82
N GLY A 54 1.52 -9.97 -4.68
CA GLY A 54 1.53 -11.23 -3.95
C GLY A 54 0.41 -11.39 -2.91
N GLY A 55 -0.53 -10.44 -2.82
CA GLY A 55 -1.67 -10.49 -1.91
C GLY A 55 -1.41 -9.94 -0.50
N LYS A 56 -0.15 -9.68 -0.12
CA LYS A 56 0.21 -9.06 1.17
C LYS A 56 -0.32 -7.63 1.25
N ILE A 57 -0.96 -7.27 2.35
CA ILE A 57 -1.50 -5.95 2.61
C ILE A 57 -0.46 -5.11 3.34
N PHE A 58 -0.43 -3.81 3.06
CA PHE A 58 0.40 -2.85 3.76
C PHE A 58 -0.44 -1.62 4.05
N ALA A 59 -0.28 -1.02 5.23
CA ALA A 59 -0.98 0.21 5.54
C ALA A 59 -0.07 1.23 6.23
N ALA A 60 -0.43 2.50 6.06
CA ALA A 60 0.18 3.63 6.76
C ALA A 60 -0.91 4.64 7.12
N GLY A 61 -0.81 5.20 8.32
CA GLY A 61 -1.68 6.26 8.80
C GLY A 61 -0.87 7.46 9.27
N ALA A 62 -1.45 8.66 9.16
CA ALA A 62 -0.89 9.88 9.72
C ALA A 62 -1.99 10.82 10.24
N GLY A 63 -1.65 11.65 11.22
CA GLY A 63 -2.56 12.56 11.93
C GLY A 63 -3.16 11.93 13.19
N ALA A 64 -3.81 10.77 13.04
CA ALA A 64 -4.33 9.96 14.14
C ALA A 64 -3.88 8.50 13.97
N PRO A 65 -3.97 7.66 15.03
CA PRO A 65 -3.74 6.22 14.90
C PRO A 65 -4.61 5.64 13.77
N ILE A 66 -4.02 4.81 12.91
CA ILE A 66 -4.69 4.31 11.71
C ILE A 66 -6.02 3.62 12.02
N ASN A 67 -6.09 2.88 13.14
CA ASN A 67 -7.31 2.24 13.61
C ASN A 67 -8.42 3.25 13.88
N SER A 68 -8.12 4.38 14.52
CA SER A 68 -9.12 5.44 14.78
C SER A 68 -9.62 6.08 13.49
N ILE A 69 -8.75 6.22 12.49
CA ILE A 69 -9.14 6.72 11.16
C ILE A 69 -10.09 5.72 10.50
N LEU A 70 -9.77 4.43 10.59
CA LEU A 70 -10.53 3.36 9.97
C LEU A 70 -11.89 3.15 10.67
N GLU A 71 -11.92 3.12 12.00
CA GLU A 71 -13.16 3.10 12.79
C GLU A 71 -14.09 4.25 12.42
N ARG A 72 -13.55 5.48 12.31
CA ARG A 72 -14.34 6.66 11.91
C ARG A 72 -14.89 6.52 10.50
N TYR A 73 -14.09 6.00 9.57
CA TYR A 73 -14.52 5.75 8.19
C TYR A 73 -15.66 4.73 8.15
N LEU A 74 -15.50 3.61 8.87
CA LEU A 74 -16.50 2.56 8.98
C LEU A 74 -17.79 3.04 9.64
N ALA A 75 -17.70 3.81 10.73
CA ALA A 75 -18.86 4.40 11.41
C ALA A 75 -19.62 5.41 10.53
N ALA A 76 -18.90 6.20 9.72
CA ALA A 76 -19.53 7.13 8.78
C ALA A 76 -20.25 6.40 7.63
N ALA A 77 -19.68 5.29 7.14
CA ALA A 77 -20.29 4.45 6.12
C ALA A 77 -21.61 3.84 6.60
N THR A 78 -21.65 3.33 7.84
CA THR A 78 -22.86 2.74 8.45
C THR A 78 -23.90 3.76 8.90
N SER A 79 -23.50 5.00 9.18
CA SER A 79 -24.43 6.08 9.53
C SER A 79 -25.17 6.64 8.32
N SER A 80 -24.58 6.53 7.12
CA SER A 80 -25.15 7.06 5.86
C SER A 80 -26.25 6.17 5.28
N SER A 81 -26.40 4.92 5.72
CA SER A 81 -27.42 3.98 5.26
C SER A 81 -28.81 4.18 5.89
N ASN A 82 -28.94 5.01 6.93
CA ASN A 82 -30.23 5.29 7.57
C ASN A 82 -30.99 6.47 6.94
N SER A 83 -30.41 7.17 5.95
CA SER A 83 -31.09 8.22 5.20
C SER A 83 -30.80 8.07 3.71
N SER A 84 -31.85 7.72 2.96
CA SER A 84 -31.92 7.67 1.49
C SER A 84 -31.46 6.36 0.84
N GLY A 85 -32.46 5.60 0.37
CA GLY A 85 -32.25 4.41 -0.45
C GLY A 85 -31.43 4.73 -1.71
N SER A 86 -30.27 4.07 -1.80
CA SER A 86 -29.49 3.92 -3.02
C SER A 86 -28.77 2.59 -2.93
N SER A 87 -29.14 1.66 -3.80
CA SER A 87 -28.59 0.31 -3.92
C SER A 87 -27.07 0.32 -4.11
N ILE A 88 -26.30 -0.14 -3.12
CA ILE A 88 -24.87 -0.48 -3.31
C ILE A 88 -24.56 -1.74 -2.51
N SER A 89 -24.60 -2.89 -3.17
CA SER A 89 -24.28 -4.22 -2.64
C SER A 89 -22.78 -4.46 -2.37
N ASN A 90 -21.96 -3.41 -2.31
CA ASN A 90 -20.50 -3.50 -2.14
C ASN A 90 -20.01 -2.97 -0.76
N VAL A 91 -20.84 -2.24 -0.02
CA VAL A 91 -20.42 -1.60 1.23
C VAL A 91 -20.08 -2.64 2.32
N ASP A 92 -20.80 -3.76 2.35
CA ASP A 92 -20.58 -4.83 3.33
C ASP A 92 -19.28 -5.61 3.08
N GLU A 93 -18.92 -5.83 1.81
CA GLU A 93 -17.64 -6.43 1.42
C GLU A 93 -16.46 -5.49 1.69
N ASP A 94 -16.62 -4.19 1.40
CA ASP A 94 -15.61 -3.17 1.70
C ASP A 94 -15.38 -3.04 3.21
N PHE A 95 -16.43 -3.20 4.02
CA PHE A 95 -16.39 -3.16 5.48
C PHE A 95 -15.67 -4.39 6.06
N GLU A 96 -16.01 -5.60 5.60
CA GLU A 96 -15.34 -6.82 6.08
C GLU A 96 -13.90 -6.93 5.58
N ASN A 97 -13.61 -6.51 4.34
CA ASN A 97 -12.23 -6.37 3.88
C ASN A 97 -11.47 -5.35 4.72
N SER A 98 -12.08 -4.20 5.04
CA SER A 98 -11.48 -3.20 5.93
C SER A 98 -11.20 -3.75 7.31
N LYS A 99 -12.09 -4.56 7.89
CA LYS A 99 -11.92 -5.20 9.20
C LYS A 99 -10.79 -6.23 9.19
N ARG A 100 -10.70 -7.07 8.14
CA ARG A 100 -9.55 -7.97 7.93
C ARG A 100 -8.24 -7.22 7.70
N ILE A 101 -8.31 -6.03 7.09
CA ILE A 101 -7.15 -5.14 6.92
C ILE A 101 -6.71 -4.55 8.26
N VAL A 102 -7.63 -4.08 9.11
CA VAL A 102 -7.30 -3.62 10.49
C VAL A 102 -6.55 -4.73 11.22
N GLU A 103 -7.15 -5.93 11.26
CA GLU A 103 -6.59 -7.08 11.96
C GLU A 103 -5.23 -7.51 11.38
N PHE A 104 -5.03 -7.39 10.06
CA PHE A 104 -3.73 -7.66 9.44
C PHE A 104 -2.68 -6.59 9.80
N VAL A 105 -3.06 -5.32 9.82
CA VAL A 105 -2.18 -4.18 10.11
C VAL A 105 -1.73 -4.20 11.57
N GLU A 106 -2.59 -4.59 12.51
CA GLU A 106 -2.27 -4.73 13.93
C GLU A 106 -1.26 -5.86 14.22
N ASN A 107 -1.17 -6.86 13.35
CA ASN A 107 -0.38 -8.08 13.59
C ASN A 107 0.99 -8.13 12.89
N ASN A 108 1.36 -7.14 12.07
CA ASN A 108 2.55 -7.22 11.22
C ASN A 108 3.48 -6.01 11.37
N ASP A 109 4.32 -6.03 12.41
CA ASP A 109 5.31 -4.99 12.70
C ASP A 109 6.75 -5.37 12.29
N LYS A 110 6.94 -6.26 11.30
CA LYS A 110 8.29 -6.71 10.86
C LYS A 110 8.41 -6.85 9.34
N ASP A 111 8.54 -5.71 8.67
CA ASP A 111 8.72 -5.59 7.21
C ASP A 111 10.20 -5.47 6.77
N ILE A 112 11.16 -5.64 7.69
CA ILE A 112 12.61 -5.47 7.41
C ILE A 112 13.24 -6.72 6.77
N GLU A 113 12.88 -7.94 7.20
CA GLU A 113 13.53 -9.17 6.70
C GLU A 113 12.97 -9.64 5.35
N ASP A 114 11.67 -9.50 5.12
CA ASP A 114 11.03 -9.73 3.81
C ASP A 114 11.59 -8.79 2.72
N TRP A 115 11.95 -7.56 3.10
CA TRP A 115 12.55 -6.58 2.19
C TRP A 115 14.00 -6.93 1.84
N ILE A 116 14.74 -7.57 2.76
CA ILE A 116 16.11 -8.04 2.49
C ILE A 116 16.08 -9.24 1.54
N GLU A 117 15.16 -10.21 1.70
CA GLU A 117 15.02 -11.33 0.74
C GLU A 117 14.59 -10.88 -0.66
N GLU A 118 13.65 -9.93 -0.77
CA GLU A 118 13.24 -9.33 -2.06
C GLU A 118 14.40 -8.54 -2.71
N TYR A 119 15.23 -7.88 -1.92
CA TYR A 119 16.36 -7.09 -2.38
C TYR A 119 17.56 -7.95 -2.82
N MET A 120 17.83 -9.05 -2.10
CA MET A 120 18.88 -10.02 -2.44
C MET A 120 18.53 -10.85 -3.69
N GLY A 121 17.27 -11.29 -3.83
CA GLY A 121 16.82 -12.01 -5.03
C GLY A 121 16.85 -11.15 -6.31
N ALA A 122 16.60 -9.84 -6.19
CA ALA A 122 16.75 -8.91 -7.31
C ALA A 122 18.22 -8.63 -7.69
N MET A 123 19.17 -8.91 -6.80
CA MET A 123 20.60 -8.71 -7.00
C MET A 123 21.24 -9.91 -7.73
N GLU A 124 20.86 -11.13 -7.37
CA GLU A 124 21.30 -12.39 -8.02
C GLU A 124 20.83 -12.47 -9.49
N ASP A 125 19.66 -11.91 -9.78
CA ASP A 125 19.13 -11.76 -11.12
C ASP A 125 19.88 -10.74 -12.00
N LEU A 126 20.48 -9.71 -11.40
CA LEU A 126 21.32 -8.76 -12.12
C LEU A 126 22.70 -9.35 -12.44
N GLU A 127 23.20 -10.22 -11.56
CA GLU A 127 24.46 -10.95 -11.76
C GLU A 127 24.33 -11.99 -12.89
N ASN A 128 23.22 -12.74 -12.92
CA ASN A 128 22.92 -13.68 -14.02
C ASN A 128 22.61 -13.00 -15.37
N ILE A 129 22.20 -11.73 -15.37
CA ILE A 129 21.99 -10.93 -16.59
C ILE A 129 23.29 -10.25 -17.06
N MET A 130 24.26 -10.01 -16.16
CA MET A 130 25.57 -9.43 -16.51
C MET A 130 26.62 -10.47 -16.93
N ASN A 131 26.39 -11.76 -16.63
CA ASN A 131 27.27 -12.86 -17.02
C ASN A 131 26.76 -13.64 -18.26
N CYS A 132 25.87 -13.06 -19.07
CA CYS A 132 25.46 -13.54 -20.39
C CYS A 132 25.59 -12.44 -21.44
#